data_AF-A0AAE0G6T4-F1
#
_entry.id   AF-A0AAE0G6T4-F1
#
_cell.length_a   1.000
_cell.length_b   1.000
_cell.length_c   1.000
_cell.angle_alpha   90.00
_cell.angle_beta   90.00
_cell.angle_gamma   90.00
#
_symmetry.space_group_name_H-M   'P 1'
#
loop_
_entity.id
_entity.type
_entity.pdbx_description
1 polymer ?
#
loop_
_entity_poly.entity_id
_entity_poly.type
_entity_poly.pdbx_seq_one_letter_code
_entity_poly.pdbx_strand_id
1 'polypeptide(L)'
;VVKGENPDGEVATWIEAMMTRGGVSITVTSLTNILAFLLGSLTEIPAVKSLCYYAATSILCGYGVQITFFIACLALTQHRMNANRYDMAPCFIQRTTVSDVPGLEVSVKPKWVQRLVDKQFIPLLLQGSTKCAVVAAFAVFVTFSGFIIPHIEEGLPMQDLVSDDSYAGRFYTLKEQTFDTLNGEELQLHFQYLDQSAPKSQVMMLHAWDMLLESEYVSRSSVTGGASYTTNWLTDFIAFAQANGSSVVCVDSLADTVWCELDAAKHIVPQVRLCFGAWACTCESFATCSSSVKTIARRLGVHRVPASGWHVALVLAFHVAHMCA
;
A
#
# COMPACT_ATOMS: atom_id res chain seq x y z
N VAL A 1 -61.77 8.95 -2.26
CA VAL A 1 -61.55 9.19 -3.70
C VAL A 1 -62.25 10.49 -4.06
N VAL A 2 -61.51 11.59 -4.08
CA VAL A 2 -62.02 12.89 -4.55
C VAL A 2 -62.05 12.81 -6.07
N LYS A 3 -63.26 12.71 -6.65
CA LYS A 3 -63.48 12.69 -8.10
C LYS A 3 -63.29 14.12 -8.62
N GLY A 4 -62.14 14.40 -9.23
CA GLY A 4 -61.86 15.68 -9.87
C GLY A 4 -60.37 16.01 -10.06
N GLU A 5 -59.45 15.23 -9.52
CA GLU A 5 -58.01 15.49 -9.59
C GLU A 5 -57.38 14.87 -10.84
N ASN A 6 -56.51 15.63 -11.52
CA ASN A 6 -55.85 15.22 -12.76
C ASN A 6 -55.00 13.95 -12.49
N PRO A 7 -55.22 12.81 -13.18
CA PRO A 7 -54.51 11.55 -12.91
C PRO A 7 -52.99 11.66 -13.02
N ASP A 8 -52.49 12.63 -13.79
CA ASP A 8 -51.06 12.91 -13.92
C ASP A 8 -50.47 13.58 -12.66
N GLY A 9 -51.28 14.35 -11.92
CA GLY A 9 -50.88 14.95 -10.64
C GLY A 9 -50.78 13.92 -9.51
N GLU A 10 -51.62 12.89 -9.54
CA GLU A 10 -51.58 11.80 -8.55
C GLU A 10 -50.32 10.94 -8.70
N VAL A 11 -49.88 10.65 -9.93
CA VAL A 11 -48.64 9.90 -10.16
C VAL A 11 -47.41 10.71 -9.75
N ALA A 12 -47.37 12.01 -10.09
CA ALA A 12 -46.26 12.88 -9.74
C ALA A 12 -46.06 12.99 -8.21
N THR A 13 -47.14 13.18 -7.45
CA THR A 13 -47.09 13.27 -5.98
C THR A 13 -46.63 11.96 -5.32
N TRP A 14 -47.01 10.81 -5.87
CA TRP A 14 -46.52 9.51 -5.38
C TRP A 14 -45.02 9.32 -5.60
N ILE A 15 -44.51 9.67 -6.79
CA ILE A 15 -43.07 9.60 -7.09
C ILE A 15 -42.28 10.56 -6.20
N GLU A 16 -42.79 11.77 -6.00
CA GLU A 16 -42.20 12.75 -5.11
C GLU A 16 -42.07 12.20 -3.68
N ALA A 17 -43.14 11.62 -3.14
CA ALA A 17 -43.14 11.02 -1.81
C ALA A 17 -42.16 9.83 -1.70
N MET A 18 -42.07 9.00 -2.75
CA MET A 18 -41.15 7.86 -2.82
C MET A 18 -39.69 8.34 -2.84
N MET A 19 -39.38 9.34 -3.67
CA MET A 19 -38.02 9.90 -3.79
C MET A 19 -37.58 10.67 -2.55
N THR A 20 -38.51 11.35 -1.88
CA THR A 20 -38.22 12.04 -0.62
C THR A 20 -37.81 11.06 0.49
N ARG A 21 -38.38 9.84 0.49
CA ARG A 21 -38.08 8.82 1.50
C ARG A 21 -36.91 7.91 1.13
N GLY A 22 -36.88 7.40 -0.09
CA GLY A 22 -35.89 6.40 -0.54
C GLY A 22 -34.74 7.01 -1.35
N GLY A 23 -35.02 8.06 -2.13
CA GLY A 23 -34.05 8.67 -3.04
C GLY A 23 -32.84 9.24 -2.31
N VAL A 24 -33.04 9.89 -1.16
CA VAL A 24 -31.95 10.47 -0.33
C VAL A 24 -30.93 9.41 0.10
N SER A 25 -31.37 8.19 0.43
CA SER A 25 -30.43 7.11 0.78
C SER A 25 -29.58 6.71 -0.43
N ILE A 26 -30.19 6.62 -1.61
CA ILE A 26 -29.50 6.24 -2.86
C ILE A 26 -28.49 7.32 -3.24
N THR A 27 -28.85 8.60 -3.10
CA THR A 27 -27.94 9.72 -3.41
C THR A 27 -26.74 9.72 -2.46
N VAL A 28 -26.95 9.54 -1.15
CA VAL A 28 -25.88 9.51 -0.15
C VAL A 28 -24.95 8.32 -0.40
N THR A 29 -25.47 7.12 -0.64
CA THR A 29 -24.64 5.94 -0.92
C THR A 29 -23.85 6.10 -2.22
N SER A 30 -24.47 6.63 -3.28
CA SER A 30 -23.78 6.85 -4.55
C SER A 30 -22.66 7.89 -4.41
N LEU A 31 -22.94 9.01 -3.72
CA LEU A 31 -21.97 10.06 -3.46
C LEU A 31 -20.79 9.57 -2.63
N THR A 32 -21.07 8.86 -1.53
CA THR A 32 -20.02 8.31 -0.66
C THR A 32 -19.15 7.29 -1.39
N ASN A 33 -19.73 6.44 -2.24
CA ASN A 33 -18.96 5.52 -3.08
C ASN A 33 -18.08 6.26 -4.09
N ILE A 34 -18.60 7.29 -4.77
CA ILE A 34 -17.81 8.11 -5.71
C ILE A 34 -16.63 8.75 -4.98
N LEU A 35 -16.86 9.35 -3.82
CA LEU A 35 -15.81 9.96 -3.01
C LEU A 35 -14.78 8.92 -2.53
N ALA A 36 -15.22 7.74 -2.09
CA ALA A 36 -14.33 6.66 -1.69
C ALA A 36 -13.41 6.19 -2.83
N PHE A 37 -13.95 6.01 -4.04
CA PHE A 37 -13.14 5.66 -5.20
C PHE A 37 -12.22 6.79 -5.66
N LEU A 38 -12.66 8.04 -5.59
CA LEU A 38 -11.80 9.20 -5.86
C LEU A 38 -10.65 9.30 -4.84
N LEU A 39 -10.89 9.03 -3.55
CA LEU A 39 -9.83 8.94 -2.55
C LEU A 39 -8.88 7.77 -2.83
N GLY A 40 -9.40 6.63 -3.27
CA GLY A 40 -8.58 5.49 -3.71
C GLY A 40 -7.67 5.80 -4.90
N SER A 41 -8.07 6.75 -5.76
CA SER A 41 -7.26 7.20 -6.92
C SER A 41 -6.00 8.00 -6.54
N LEU A 42 -5.85 8.39 -5.27
CA LEU A 42 -4.65 9.05 -4.75
C LEU A 42 -3.47 8.09 -4.58
N THR A 43 -3.66 6.79 -4.80
CA THR A 43 -2.58 5.80 -4.81
C THR A 43 -1.57 6.05 -5.92
N GLU A 44 -0.30 5.75 -5.63
CA GLU A 44 0.81 5.81 -6.61
C GLU A 44 0.80 4.62 -7.58
N ILE A 45 0.06 3.55 -7.27
CA ILE A 45 0.00 2.34 -8.11
C ILE A 45 -0.89 2.63 -9.34
N PRO A 46 -0.34 2.70 -10.57
CA PRO A 46 -1.09 3.17 -11.74
C PRO A 46 -2.32 2.31 -12.08
N ALA A 47 -2.20 0.99 -11.89
CA ALA A 47 -3.28 0.05 -12.14
C ALA A 47 -4.51 0.34 -11.25
N VAL A 48 -4.28 0.46 -9.93
CA VAL A 48 -5.34 0.76 -8.96
C VAL A 48 -5.93 2.15 -9.21
N LYS A 49 -5.09 3.14 -9.54
CA LYS A 49 -5.53 4.48 -9.90
C LYS A 49 -6.50 4.49 -11.08
N SER A 50 -6.19 3.75 -12.15
CA SER A 50 -7.08 3.62 -13.31
C SER A 50 -8.42 2.95 -12.95
N LEU A 51 -8.38 1.86 -12.17
CA LEU A 51 -9.57 1.15 -11.69
C LEU A 51 -10.49 2.08 -10.89
N CYS A 52 -9.92 2.87 -9.97
CA CYS A 52 -10.64 3.83 -9.16
C CYS A 52 -11.35 4.91 -10.00
N TYR A 53 -10.68 5.46 -11.03
CA TYR A 53 -11.31 6.44 -11.93
C TYR A 53 -12.45 5.85 -12.75
N TYR A 54 -12.27 4.64 -13.30
CA TYR A 54 -13.34 3.95 -14.02
C TYR A 54 -14.52 3.62 -13.12
N ALA A 55 -14.28 3.15 -11.90
CA ALA A 55 -15.33 2.87 -10.92
C ALA A 55 -16.10 4.14 -10.53
N ALA A 56 -15.41 5.23 -10.17
CA ALA A 56 -16.04 6.50 -9.83
C ALA A 56 -16.92 7.04 -10.98
N THR A 57 -16.40 6.98 -12.21
CA THR A 57 -17.14 7.40 -13.41
C THR A 57 -18.36 6.51 -13.67
N SER A 58 -18.19 5.19 -13.53
CA SER A 58 -19.28 4.22 -13.73
C SER A 58 -20.41 4.40 -12.73
N ILE A 59 -20.08 4.66 -11.46
CA ILE A 59 -21.07 4.91 -10.40
C ILE A 59 -21.78 6.24 -10.64
N LEU A 60 -21.05 7.28 -11.06
CA LEU A 60 -21.65 8.57 -11.40
C LEU A 60 -22.63 8.47 -12.57
N CYS A 61 -22.22 7.81 -13.66
CA CYS A 61 -23.10 7.56 -14.80
C CYS A 61 -24.30 6.67 -14.41
N GLY A 62 -24.06 5.61 -13.65
CA GLY A 62 -25.10 4.71 -13.15
C GLY A 62 -26.13 5.45 -12.28
N TYR A 63 -25.66 6.33 -11.38
CA TYR A 63 -26.52 7.20 -10.58
C TYR A 63 -27.37 8.13 -11.46
N GLY A 64 -26.76 8.75 -12.48
CA GLY A 64 -27.49 9.59 -13.44
C GLY A 64 -28.62 8.84 -14.15
N VAL A 65 -28.37 7.62 -14.62
CA VAL A 65 -29.39 6.74 -15.24
C VAL A 65 -30.46 6.33 -14.22
N GLN A 66 -30.08 6.04 -12.97
CA GLN A 66 -31.02 5.66 -11.92
C GLN A 66 -31.98 6.79 -11.54
N ILE A 67 -31.52 8.05 -11.43
CA ILE A 67 -32.40 9.16 -11.04
C ILE A 67 -33.21 9.73 -12.21
N THR A 68 -32.82 9.48 -13.46
CA THR A 68 -33.56 10.00 -14.62
C THR A 68 -34.39 8.90 -15.27
N PHE A 69 -33.72 8.00 -15.99
CA PHE A 69 -34.34 6.97 -16.80
C PHE A 69 -35.16 5.99 -15.96
N PHE A 70 -34.59 5.49 -14.86
CA PHE A 70 -35.29 4.51 -14.04
C PHE A 70 -36.51 5.11 -13.33
N ILE A 71 -36.43 6.35 -12.83
CA ILE A 71 -37.60 7.05 -12.25
C ILE A 71 -38.68 7.30 -13.32
N ALA A 72 -38.29 7.69 -14.53
CA ALA A 72 -39.24 7.84 -15.63
C ALA A 72 -39.93 6.50 -15.96
N CYS A 73 -39.21 5.39 -15.97
CA CYS A 73 -39.79 4.06 -16.15
C CYS A 73 -40.74 3.69 -15.00
N LEU A 74 -40.44 4.06 -13.75
CA LEU A 74 -41.36 3.88 -12.62
C LEU A 74 -42.63 4.71 -12.79
N ALA A 75 -42.54 5.95 -13.27
CA ALA A 75 -43.69 6.79 -13.57
C ALA A 75 -44.60 6.14 -14.62
N LEU A 76 -44.02 5.71 -15.74
CA LEU A 76 -44.74 5.03 -16.82
C LEU A 76 -45.38 3.72 -16.33
N THR A 77 -44.68 2.98 -15.46
CA THR A 77 -45.20 1.77 -14.83
C THR A 77 -46.41 2.09 -13.96
N GLN A 78 -46.37 3.15 -13.17
CA GLN A 78 -47.49 3.57 -12.35
C GLN A 78 -48.69 4.00 -13.20
N HIS A 79 -48.48 4.77 -14.28
CA HIS A 79 -49.54 5.10 -15.23
C HIS A 79 -50.17 3.84 -15.85
N ARG A 80 -49.35 2.84 -16.21
CA ARG A 80 -49.82 1.56 -16.74
C ARG A 80 -50.65 0.78 -15.71
N MET A 81 -50.22 0.78 -14.44
CA MET A 81 -50.95 0.13 -13.34
C MET A 81 -52.30 0.80 -13.10
N ASN A 82 -52.36 2.13 -13.11
CA ASN A 82 -53.61 2.88 -12.99
C ASN A 82 -54.58 2.60 -14.15
N ALA A 83 -54.05 2.29 -15.35
CA ALA A 83 -54.83 1.88 -16.51
C ALA A 83 -55.22 0.38 -16.53
N ASN A 84 -54.91 -0.38 -15.46
CA ASN A 84 -55.17 -1.82 -15.34
C ASN A 84 -54.65 -2.65 -16.52
N ARG A 85 -53.45 -2.37 -17.02
CA ARG A 85 -52.82 -3.15 -18.11
C ARG A 85 -51.78 -4.11 -17.56
N TYR A 86 -51.58 -5.27 -18.20
CA TYR A 86 -50.57 -6.25 -17.78
C TYR A 86 -49.12 -5.76 -17.96
N ASP A 87 -48.20 -6.25 -17.12
CA ASP A 87 -46.78 -5.86 -17.08
C ASP A 87 -46.02 -6.20 -18.37
N MET A 88 -46.09 -7.48 -18.79
CA MET A 88 -45.38 -7.97 -19.98
C MET A 88 -46.18 -7.79 -21.28
N ALA A 89 -47.47 -7.46 -21.19
CA ALA A 89 -48.37 -7.34 -22.33
C ALA A 89 -49.29 -6.12 -22.17
N PRO A 90 -48.74 -4.89 -22.31
CA PRO A 90 -49.45 -3.64 -22.01
C PRO A 90 -50.64 -3.34 -22.94
N CYS A 91 -50.81 -4.12 -24.02
CA CYS A 91 -51.95 -4.05 -24.93
C CYS A 91 -53.22 -4.70 -24.35
N PHE A 92 -53.10 -5.57 -23.36
CA PHE A 92 -54.24 -6.24 -22.74
C PHE A 92 -54.64 -5.55 -21.43
N ILE A 93 -55.93 -5.26 -21.29
CA ILE A 93 -56.52 -4.68 -20.09
C ILE A 93 -57.03 -5.82 -19.20
N GLN A 94 -56.65 -5.77 -17.93
CA GLN A 94 -57.13 -6.67 -16.89
C GLN A 94 -58.60 -6.33 -16.58
N ARG A 95 -59.53 -7.22 -16.94
CA ARG A 95 -60.98 -7.02 -16.78
C ARG A 95 -61.50 -7.18 -15.34
N THR A 96 -60.70 -7.75 -14.45
CA THR A 96 -61.06 -7.97 -13.05
C THR A 96 -60.05 -7.22 -12.19
N THR A 97 -60.47 -6.10 -11.62
CA THR A 97 -59.65 -5.38 -10.65
C THR A 97 -59.88 -5.95 -9.25
N VAL A 98 -58.88 -5.87 -8.39
CA VAL A 98 -59.03 -6.25 -6.97
C VAL A 98 -60.07 -5.35 -6.27
N SER A 99 -60.37 -4.18 -6.85
CA SER A 99 -61.35 -3.21 -6.37
C SER A 99 -62.82 -3.52 -6.73
N ASP A 100 -63.09 -4.46 -7.66
CA ASP A 100 -64.46 -4.83 -8.06
C ASP A 100 -65.13 -5.81 -7.07
N VAL A 101 -64.38 -6.27 -6.05
CA VAL A 101 -64.91 -7.11 -4.98
C VAL A 101 -65.17 -6.24 -3.74
N PRO A 102 -66.44 -5.88 -3.42
CA PRO A 102 -66.75 -5.11 -2.22
C PRO A 102 -66.33 -5.90 -0.97
N GLY A 103 -65.37 -5.36 -0.21
CA GLY A 103 -64.81 -5.98 0.99
C GLY A 103 -63.40 -6.55 0.85
N LEU A 104 -62.78 -6.50 -0.34
CA LEU A 104 -61.39 -6.91 -0.53
C LEU A 104 -60.46 -5.71 -0.32
N GLU A 105 -60.13 -5.42 0.93
CA GLU A 105 -58.92 -4.63 1.20
C GLU A 105 -57.77 -5.31 0.47
N VAL A 106 -57.07 -4.59 -0.41
CA VAL A 106 -55.80 -5.04 -0.98
C VAL A 106 -54.77 -5.00 0.13
N SER A 107 -54.92 -5.92 1.09
CA SER A 107 -53.86 -6.34 1.97
C SER A 107 -52.80 -6.88 1.04
N VAL A 108 -51.81 -6.04 0.75
CA VAL A 108 -50.53 -6.46 0.19
C VAL A 108 -50.00 -7.49 1.17
N LYS A 109 -50.41 -8.75 1.00
CA LYS A 109 -50.08 -9.83 1.92
C LYS A 109 -48.56 -9.81 2.00
N PRO A 110 -47.97 -9.59 3.18
CA PRO A 110 -46.53 -9.49 3.27
C PRO A 110 -45.96 -10.75 2.64
N LYS A 111 -45.06 -10.57 1.68
CA LYS A 111 -44.37 -11.67 1.02
C LYS A 111 -43.80 -12.56 2.13
N TRP A 112 -43.72 -13.88 1.91
CA TRP A 112 -43.29 -14.82 2.94
C TRP A 112 -41.97 -14.38 3.63
N VAL A 113 -41.07 -13.75 2.87
CA VAL A 113 -39.82 -13.12 3.37
C VAL A 113 -40.11 -12.04 4.41
N GLN A 114 -41.01 -11.10 4.11
CA GLN A 114 -41.36 -10.02 5.04
C GLN A 114 -41.96 -10.57 6.34
N ARG A 115 -42.79 -11.62 6.25
CA ARG A 115 -43.29 -12.31 7.45
C ARG A 115 -42.20 -13.00 8.25
N LEU A 116 -41.22 -13.63 7.58
CA LEU A 116 -40.10 -14.28 8.24
C LEU A 116 -39.22 -13.23 8.96
N VAL A 117 -38.92 -12.12 8.29
CA VAL A 117 -38.15 -11.03 8.86
C VAL A 117 -38.87 -10.44 10.07
N ASP A 118 -40.14 -10.07 9.92
CA ASP A 118 -40.89 -9.40 10.97
C ASP A 118 -41.18 -10.30 12.17
N LYS A 119 -41.49 -11.59 11.94
CA LYS A 119 -41.92 -12.49 13.01
C LYS A 119 -40.81 -13.33 13.64
N GLN A 120 -39.75 -13.64 12.91
CA GLN A 120 -38.68 -14.52 13.40
C GLN A 120 -37.38 -13.74 13.59
N PHE A 121 -36.92 -13.01 12.57
CA PHE A 121 -35.60 -12.37 12.60
C PHE A 121 -35.53 -11.15 13.53
N ILE A 122 -36.44 -10.19 13.37
CA ILE A 122 -36.49 -8.94 14.15
C ILE A 122 -36.58 -9.22 15.66
N PRO A 123 -37.56 -10.00 16.17
CA PRO A 123 -37.68 -10.21 17.61
C PRO A 123 -36.51 -11.02 18.19
N LEU A 124 -35.96 -12.00 17.45
CA LEU A 124 -34.80 -12.77 17.89
C LEU A 124 -33.55 -11.89 18.03
N LEU A 125 -33.31 -10.99 17.06
CA LEU A 125 -32.14 -10.11 17.03
C LEU A 125 -32.23 -8.98 18.07
N LEU A 126 -33.44 -8.47 18.35
CA LEU A 126 -33.68 -7.41 19.32
C LEU A 126 -33.77 -7.90 20.78
N GLN A 127 -33.83 -9.21 21.01
CA GLN A 127 -33.80 -9.77 22.36
C GLN A 127 -32.49 -9.42 23.07
N GLY A 128 -32.56 -9.03 24.35
CA GLY A 128 -31.41 -8.50 25.10
C GLY A 128 -30.20 -9.44 25.15
N SER A 129 -30.42 -10.74 25.33
CA SER A 129 -29.36 -11.75 25.33
C SER A 129 -28.69 -11.88 23.96
N THR A 130 -29.47 -11.90 22.88
CA THR A 130 -28.95 -11.98 21.50
C THR A 130 -28.16 -10.74 21.14
N LYS A 131 -28.62 -9.55 21.53
CA LYS A 131 -27.90 -8.30 21.31
C LYS A 131 -26.52 -8.32 21.97
N CYS A 132 -26.44 -8.74 23.24
CA CYS A 132 -25.17 -8.89 23.93
C CYS A 132 -24.27 -9.93 23.25
N ALA A 133 -24.82 -11.06 22.82
CA ALA A 133 -24.08 -12.11 22.13
C ALA A 133 -23.51 -11.62 20.78
N VAL A 134 -24.30 -10.89 19.98
CA VAL A 134 -23.85 -10.33 18.70
C VAL A 134 -22.74 -9.30 18.90
N VAL A 135 -22.91 -8.37 19.85
CA VAL A 135 -21.89 -7.37 20.16
C VAL A 135 -20.60 -8.04 20.63
N ALA A 136 -20.69 -9.04 21.50
CA ALA A 136 -19.54 -9.82 21.95
C ALA A 136 -18.85 -10.55 20.78
N ALA A 137 -19.62 -11.17 19.88
CA ALA A 137 -19.08 -11.85 18.71
C ALA A 137 -18.33 -10.89 17.77
N PHE A 138 -18.88 -9.71 17.48
CA PHE A 138 -18.20 -8.69 16.68
C PHE A 138 -16.95 -8.14 17.40
N ALA A 139 -17.00 -7.95 18.71
CA ALA A 139 -15.83 -7.52 19.48
C ALA A 139 -14.70 -8.56 19.40
N VAL A 140 -15.03 -9.85 19.58
CA VAL A 140 -14.07 -10.96 19.41
C VAL A 140 -13.50 -10.95 18.00
N PHE A 141 -14.36 -10.83 16.97
CA PHE A 141 -13.92 -10.77 15.58
C PHE A 141 -12.95 -9.61 15.30
N VAL A 142 -13.23 -8.41 15.82
CA VAL A 142 -12.35 -7.25 15.65
C VAL A 142 -11.02 -7.46 16.39
N THR A 143 -11.03 -7.97 17.61
CA THR A 143 -9.79 -8.26 18.35
C THR A 143 -8.94 -9.33 17.65
N PHE A 144 -9.58 -10.36 17.10
CA PHE A 144 -8.91 -11.42 16.37
C PHE A 144 -8.33 -10.91 15.04
N SER A 145 -9.10 -10.11 14.30
CA SER A 145 -8.62 -9.46 13.07
C SER A 145 -7.42 -8.56 13.37
N GLY A 146 -7.49 -7.75 14.43
CA GLY A 146 -6.38 -6.89 14.86
C GLY A 146 -5.12 -7.65 15.24
N PHE A 147 -5.26 -8.84 15.82
CA PHE A 147 -4.14 -9.74 16.14
C PHE A 147 -3.50 -10.36 14.88
N ILE A 148 -4.28 -10.58 13.82
CA ILE A 148 -3.80 -11.18 12.56
C ILE A 148 -3.08 -10.16 11.67
N ILE A 149 -3.46 -8.88 11.68
CA ILE A 149 -2.85 -7.83 10.84
C ILE A 149 -1.31 -7.89 10.76
N PRO A 150 -0.54 -8.01 11.87
CA PRO A 150 0.93 -8.06 11.79
C PRO A 150 1.50 -9.33 11.15
N HIS A 151 0.68 -10.35 10.88
CA HIS A 151 1.10 -11.60 10.24
C HIS A 151 0.76 -11.64 8.74
N ILE A 152 0.25 -10.54 8.18
CA ILE A 152 -0.02 -10.46 6.74
C ILE A 152 1.32 -10.33 6.02
N GLU A 153 1.63 -11.30 5.17
CA GLU A 153 2.82 -11.26 4.32
C GLU A 153 2.68 -10.12 3.30
N GLU A 154 3.69 -9.25 3.26
CA GLU A 154 3.75 -8.13 2.31
C GLU A 154 4.48 -8.58 1.05
N GLY A 155 3.81 -8.44 -0.10
CA GLY A 155 4.42 -8.73 -1.38
C GLY A 155 3.42 -9.36 -2.34
N LEU A 156 3.80 -9.35 -3.61
CA LEU A 156 3.07 -10.06 -4.66
C LEU A 156 4.06 -11.02 -5.30
N PRO A 157 4.02 -12.32 -4.95
CA PRO A 157 4.95 -13.28 -5.53
C PRO A 157 4.71 -13.34 -7.03
N MET A 158 5.81 -13.31 -7.80
CA MET A 158 5.73 -13.20 -9.27
C MET A 158 5.04 -14.40 -9.93
N GLN A 159 5.05 -15.56 -9.27
CA GLN A 159 4.35 -16.75 -9.74
C GLN A 159 2.82 -16.59 -9.75
N ASP A 160 2.25 -15.78 -8.85
CA ASP A 160 0.80 -15.55 -8.75
C ASP A 160 0.29 -14.53 -9.78
N LEU A 161 1.20 -13.77 -10.41
CA LEU A 161 0.88 -12.85 -11.50
C LEU A 161 0.65 -13.56 -12.84
N VAL A 162 1.09 -14.81 -12.93
CA VAL A 162 1.05 -15.61 -14.16
C VAL A 162 -0.09 -16.62 -14.06
N SER A 163 -0.71 -16.94 -15.19
CA SER A 163 -1.67 -18.03 -15.27
C SER A 163 -1.05 -19.37 -14.82
N ASP A 164 -1.83 -20.15 -14.06
CA ASP A 164 -1.42 -21.44 -13.48
C ASP A 164 -0.83 -22.44 -14.49
N ASP A 165 -1.34 -22.43 -15.74
CA ASP A 165 -0.90 -23.34 -16.80
C ASP A 165 0.36 -22.85 -17.55
N SER A 166 0.85 -21.66 -17.24
CA SER A 166 1.98 -21.06 -17.93
C SER A 166 3.32 -21.64 -17.47
N TYR A 167 4.24 -21.84 -18.41
CA TYR A 167 5.62 -22.22 -18.10
C TYR A 167 6.32 -21.20 -17.19
N ALA A 168 5.89 -19.93 -17.22
CA ALA A 168 6.51 -18.85 -16.48
C ALA A 168 6.35 -19.02 -14.96
N GLY A 169 5.25 -19.62 -14.48
CA GLY A 169 5.11 -19.95 -13.05
C GLY A 169 6.23 -20.89 -12.60
N ARG A 170 6.44 -22.00 -13.33
CA ARG A 170 7.53 -22.94 -13.04
C ARG A 170 8.92 -22.30 -13.16
N PHE A 171 9.10 -21.40 -14.12
CA PHE A 171 10.35 -20.66 -14.27
C PHE A 171 10.64 -19.77 -13.05
N TYR A 172 9.68 -18.99 -12.58
CA TYR A 172 9.86 -18.11 -11.42
C TYR A 172 10.11 -18.90 -10.14
N THR A 173 9.39 -19.99 -9.90
CA THR A 173 9.64 -20.87 -8.75
C THR A 173 11.05 -21.46 -8.77
N LEU A 174 11.53 -21.91 -9.93
CA LEU A 174 12.89 -22.44 -10.08
C LEU A 174 13.96 -21.35 -9.92
N LYS A 175 13.70 -20.15 -10.44
CA LYS A 175 14.58 -18.98 -10.29
C LYS A 175 14.73 -18.62 -8.81
N GLU A 176 13.63 -18.48 -8.09
CA GLU A 176 13.64 -18.09 -6.67
C GLU A 176 14.34 -19.15 -5.80
N GLN A 177 14.00 -20.43 -6.00
CA GLN A 177 14.55 -21.54 -5.20
C GLN A 177 16.03 -21.84 -5.48
N THR A 178 16.53 -21.54 -6.68
CA THR A 178 17.88 -21.95 -7.10
C THR A 178 18.81 -20.77 -7.33
N PHE A 179 18.36 -19.74 -8.06
CA PHE A 179 19.23 -18.66 -8.49
C PHE A 179 19.25 -17.51 -7.49
N ASP A 180 18.08 -17.03 -7.05
CA ASP A 180 18.02 -15.83 -6.20
C ASP A 180 18.54 -16.09 -4.79
N THR A 181 18.32 -17.31 -4.28
CA THR A 181 18.87 -17.77 -2.99
C THR A 181 20.38 -18.00 -3.01
N LEU A 182 20.98 -18.35 -4.16
CA LEU A 182 22.41 -18.66 -4.27
C LEU A 182 23.24 -17.45 -4.72
N ASN A 183 22.75 -16.65 -5.66
CA ASN A 183 23.51 -15.59 -6.31
C ASN A 183 23.03 -14.17 -5.97
N GLY A 184 21.84 -14.02 -5.37
CA GLY A 184 21.22 -12.72 -5.15
C GLY A 184 20.82 -12.02 -6.45
N GLU A 185 20.38 -10.77 -6.34
CA GLU A 185 20.05 -9.91 -7.49
C GLU A 185 21.21 -8.95 -7.78
N GLU A 186 21.42 -8.64 -9.07
CA GLU A 186 22.50 -7.76 -9.50
C GLU A 186 22.17 -6.30 -9.17
N LEU A 187 23.05 -5.65 -8.41
CA LEU A 187 22.94 -4.23 -8.08
C LEU A 187 23.96 -3.41 -8.88
N GLN A 188 23.48 -2.45 -9.64
CA GLN A 188 24.34 -1.56 -10.44
C GLN A 188 24.32 -0.12 -9.91
N LEU A 189 25.48 0.35 -9.47
CA LEU A 189 25.64 1.72 -8.98
C LEU A 189 26.05 2.66 -10.12
N HIS A 190 25.18 3.62 -10.44
CA HIS A 190 25.37 4.55 -11.55
C HIS A 190 25.75 5.96 -11.05
N PHE A 191 26.92 6.45 -11.44
CA PHE A 191 27.34 7.83 -11.17
C PHE A 191 26.99 8.73 -12.36
N GLN A 192 26.04 9.66 -12.18
CA GLN A 192 25.65 10.64 -13.20
C GLN A 192 26.16 12.04 -12.84
N TYR A 193 26.39 12.88 -13.87
CA TYR A 193 26.75 14.30 -13.73
C TYR A 193 28.04 14.57 -12.93
N LEU A 194 29.02 13.66 -13.04
CA LEU A 194 30.32 13.79 -12.40
C LEU A 194 31.42 13.77 -13.47
N ASP A 195 32.39 14.67 -13.35
CA ASP A 195 33.60 14.60 -14.17
C ASP A 195 34.49 13.46 -13.69
N GLN A 196 34.37 12.30 -14.33
CA GLN A 196 35.12 11.08 -13.99
C GLN A 196 36.62 11.18 -14.31
N SER A 197 37.04 12.21 -15.06
CA SER A 197 38.46 12.47 -15.32
C SER A 197 39.14 13.19 -14.16
N ALA A 198 38.37 13.92 -13.34
CA ALA A 198 38.91 14.66 -12.21
C ALA A 198 39.31 13.71 -11.06
N PRO A 199 40.54 13.84 -10.48
CA PRO A 199 41.01 12.95 -9.41
C PRO A 199 40.11 12.96 -8.17
N LYS A 200 39.55 14.12 -7.81
CA LYS A 200 38.62 14.25 -6.69
C LYS A 200 37.35 13.42 -6.88
N SER A 201 36.82 13.39 -8.10
CA SER A 201 35.64 12.60 -8.47
C SER A 201 35.91 11.11 -8.41
N GLN A 202 37.07 10.67 -8.89
CA GLN A 202 37.49 9.26 -8.85
C GLN A 202 37.58 8.75 -7.42
N VAL A 203 38.15 9.55 -6.51
CA VAL A 203 38.22 9.21 -5.07
C VAL A 203 36.83 9.12 -4.45
N MET A 204 35.93 10.06 -4.78
CA MET A 204 34.54 9.99 -4.31
C MET A 204 33.81 8.74 -4.81
N MET A 205 34.03 8.33 -6.06
CA MET A 205 33.46 7.11 -6.62
C MET A 205 33.99 5.86 -5.92
N LEU A 206 35.31 5.79 -5.68
CA LEU A 206 35.94 4.67 -4.97
C LEU A 206 35.46 4.59 -3.51
N HIS A 207 35.28 5.72 -2.85
CA HIS A 207 34.75 5.76 -1.49
C HIS A 207 33.28 5.31 -1.42
N ALA A 208 32.44 5.73 -2.37
CA ALA A 208 31.05 5.26 -2.47
C ALA A 208 30.97 3.75 -2.75
N TRP A 209 31.91 3.23 -3.56
CA TRP A 209 32.04 1.80 -3.81
C TRP A 209 32.43 1.03 -2.54
N ASP A 210 33.36 1.53 -1.74
CA ASP A 210 33.76 0.91 -0.49
C ASP A 210 32.59 0.86 0.51
N MET A 211 31.84 1.96 0.64
CA MET A 211 30.60 2.00 1.44
C MET A 211 29.57 0.95 1.02
N LEU A 212 29.47 0.66 -0.29
CA LEU A 212 28.58 -0.37 -0.81
C LEU A 212 29.06 -1.78 -0.41
N LEU A 213 30.36 -2.04 -0.53
CA LEU A 213 30.98 -3.32 -0.16
C LEU A 213 31.03 -3.59 1.35
N GLU A 214 30.81 -2.57 2.17
CA GLU A 214 30.65 -2.71 3.62
C GLU A 214 29.21 -3.03 4.05
N SER A 215 28.24 -2.88 3.15
CA SER A 215 26.84 -3.16 3.49
C SER A 215 26.57 -4.65 3.68
N GLU A 216 25.70 -4.99 4.64
CA GLU A 216 25.30 -6.38 4.95
C GLU A 216 24.60 -7.08 3.77
N TYR A 217 24.07 -6.29 2.83
CA TYR A 217 23.28 -6.76 1.70
C TYR A 217 24.13 -7.16 0.49
N VAL A 218 25.44 -6.86 0.49
CA VAL A 218 26.33 -7.14 -0.64
C VAL A 218 27.33 -8.23 -0.26
N SER A 219 27.20 -9.39 -0.90
CA SER A 219 28.15 -10.48 -0.69
C SER A 219 29.52 -10.14 -1.31
N ARG A 220 30.58 -10.20 -0.50
CA ARG A 220 31.95 -9.84 -0.91
C ARG A 220 32.69 -10.99 -1.64
N SER A 221 32.17 -12.21 -1.61
CA SER A 221 32.86 -13.39 -2.15
C SER A 221 31.87 -14.51 -2.50
N SER A 222 32.11 -15.19 -3.62
CA SER A 222 31.39 -16.41 -4.00
C SER A 222 31.57 -17.51 -2.97
N VAL A 223 30.45 -18.15 -2.58
CA VAL A 223 30.43 -19.36 -1.74
C VAL A 223 31.30 -20.49 -2.32
N THR A 224 31.53 -20.48 -3.64
CA THR A 224 32.39 -21.42 -4.36
C THR A 224 33.64 -20.71 -4.88
N GLY A 225 34.59 -20.47 -3.96
CA GLY A 225 35.93 -19.90 -4.15
C GLY A 225 36.41 -19.59 -5.58
N GLY A 226 36.50 -18.30 -5.90
CA GLY A 226 37.42 -17.84 -6.94
C GLY A 226 37.19 -16.44 -7.52
N ALA A 227 35.96 -15.91 -7.50
CA ALA A 227 35.67 -14.60 -8.08
C ALA A 227 34.81 -13.75 -7.12
N SER A 228 35.18 -12.47 -6.98
CA SER A 228 34.27 -11.49 -6.37
C SER A 228 33.14 -11.21 -7.35
N TYR A 229 31.88 -11.27 -6.91
CA TYR A 229 30.73 -10.90 -7.75
C TYR A 229 30.66 -9.41 -8.06
N THR A 230 31.49 -8.60 -7.39
CA THR A 230 31.45 -7.15 -7.48
C THR A 230 32.52 -6.66 -8.46
N THR A 231 32.09 -6.09 -9.59
CA THR A 231 32.99 -5.52 -10.61
C THR A 231 32.98 -4.00 -10.56
N ASN A 232 34.14 -3.36 -10.66
CA ASN A 232 34.26 -1.91 -10.75
C ASN A 232 35.24 -1.53 -11.85
N TRP A 233 34.71 -0.92 -12.92
CA TRP A 233 35.50 -0.55 -14.10
C TRP A 233 36.64 0.43 -13.76
N LEU A 234 36.48 1.28 -12.75
CA LEU A 234 37.47 2.29 -12.38
C LEU A 234 38.68 1.62 -11.71
N THR A 235 38.45 0.65 -10.82
CA THR A 235 39.56 -0.11 -10.21
C THR A 235 40.30 -0.94 -11.25
N ASP A 236 39.56 -1.55 -12.19
CA ASP A 236 40.13 -2.36 -13.26
C ASP A 236 40.95 -1.49 -14.23
N PHE A 237 40.46 -0.29 -14.56
CA PHE A 237 41.17 0.67 -15.38
C PHE A 237 42.47 1.16 -14.72
N ILE A 238 42.43 1.49 -13.42
CA ILE A 238 43.63 1.92 -12.68
C ILE A 238 44.66 0.78 -12.64
N ALA A 239 44.23 -0.46 -12.37
CA ALA A 239 45.11 -1.62 -12.37
C ALA A 239 45.74 -1.87 -13.76
N PHE A 240 44.95 -1.74 -14.83
CA PHE A 240 45.45 -1.84 -16.21
C PHE A 240 46.48 -0.75 -16.54
N ALA A 241 46.21 0.49 -16.13
CA ALA A 241 47.11 1.62 -16.38
C ALA A 241 48.45 1.45 -15.64
N GLN A 242 48.42 1.00 -14.38
CA GLN A 242 49.61 0.71 -13.59
C GLN A 242 50.43 -0.45 -14.19
N ALA A 243 49.77 -1.52 -14.65
CA ALA A 243 50.44 -2.65 -15.30
C ALA A 243 51.20 -2.25 -16.58
N ASN A 244 50.76 -1.17 -17.25
CA ASN A 244 51.41 -0.62 -18.45
C ASN A 244 52.36 0.55 -18.15
N GLY A 245 52.76 0.75 -16.89
CA GLY A 245 53.77 1.75 -16.51
C GLY A 245 53.26 3.20 -16.48
N SER A 246 51.94 3.41 -16.48
CA SER A 246 51.34 4.73 -16.28
C SER A 246 51.09 4.99 -14.80
N SER A 247 51.63 6.09 -14.27
CA SER A 247 51.35 6.55 -12.92
C SER A 247 49.95 7.19 -12.87
N VAL A 248 49.02 6.60 -12.11
CA VAL A 248 47.67 7.14 -11.91
C VAL A 248 47.60 7.87 -10.57
N VAL A 249 47.10 9.12 -10.57
CA VAL A 249 46.98 9.97 -9.38
C VAL A 249 45.76 9.54 -8.56
N CYS A 250 45.96 9.17 -7.30
CA CYS A 250 44.90 9.20 -6.29
C CYS A 250 45.03 10.48 -5.47
N VAL A 251 43.94 10.98 -4.92
CA VAL A 251 43.97 12.08 -3.95
C VAL A 251 43.61 11.52 -2.58
N ASP A 252 44.55 11.58 -1.64
CA ASP A 252 44.26 11.24 -0.24
C ASP A 252 43.44 12.39 0.39
N SER A 253 42.52 12.08 1.32
CA SER A 253 41.50 13.06 1.75
C SER A 253 42.04 14.28 2.50
N LEU A 254 43.34 14.36 2.79
CA LEU A 254 43.95 15.42 3.61
C LEU A 254 45.32 15.96 3.13
N ALA A 255 45.84 15.57 1.95
CA ALA A 255 47.11 16.17 1.46
C ALA A 255 47.27 16.10 -0.07
N ASP A 256 48.02 17.07 -0.60
CA ASP A 256 48.43 17.20 -2.00
C ASP A 256 48.92 15.87 -2.60
N THR A 257 48.35 15.53 -3.77
CA THR A 257 48.73 14.47 -4.73
C THR A 257 49.67 13.37 -4.21
N VAL A 258 49.10 12.23 -3.81
CA VAL A 258 49.85 11.00 -3.50
C VAL A 258 49.54 9.93 -4.55
N TRP A 259 50.57 9.40 -5.20
CA TRP A 259 50.42 8.32 -6.18
C TRP A 259 50.00 7.02 -5.46
N CYS A 260 48.88 6.41 -5.86
CA CYS A 260 48.51 5.08 -5.38
C CYS A 260 49.39 4.02 -6.06
N GLU A 261 49.92 3.10 -5.27
CA GLU A 261 50.37 1.79 -5.73
C GLU A 261 49.28 0.79 -5.32
N LEU A 262 48.58 0.16 -6.28
CA LEU A 262 47.64 -0.91 -5.93
C LEU A 262 48.46 -2.19 -5.72
N ASP A 263 48.60 -2.60 -4.46
CA ASP A 263 49.17 -3.88 -4.11
C ASP A 263 48.07 -4.95 -4.21
N ALA A 264 48.27 -5.99 -5.03
CA ALA A 264 47.24 -6.94 -5.47
C ALA A 264 46.60 -7.80 -4.34
N ALA A 265 46.93 -7.56 -3.08
CA ALA A 265 46.44 -8.31 -1.92
C ALA A 265 45.88 -7.43 -0.78
N LYS A 266 45.93 -6.09 -0.87
CA LYS A 266 45.39 -5.20 0.16
C LYS A 266 44.79 -3.95 -0.46
N HIS A 267 43.65 -3.56 0.10
CA HIS A 267 42.99 -2.27 -0.10
C HIS A 267 43.96 -1.09 -0.25
N ILE A 268 43.49 -0.03 -0.90
CA ILE A 268 44.05 1.32 -0.72
C ILE A 268 43.92 1.66 0.77
N VAL A 269 44.95 1.34 1.54
CA VAL A 269 45.04 1.75 2.94
C VAL A 269 45.83 3.06 2.93
N PRO A 270 45.18 4.23 3.17
CA PRO A 270 45.95 5.41 3.48
C PRO A 270 46.74 5.12 4.76
N GLN A 271 48.07 5.17 4.67
CA GLN A 271 48.96 5.07 5.82
C GLN A 271 48.81 6.34 6.66
N VAL A 272 47.76 6.40 7.48
CA VAL A 272 47.53 7.52 8.40
C VAL A 272 48.52 7.40 9.57
N ARG A 273 49.61 8.16 9.53
CA ARG A 273 50.38 8.53 10.72
C ARG A 273 50.02 9.97 11.12
N LEU A 274 49.09 10.10 12.06
CA LEU A 274 48.81 11.37 12.74
C LEU A 274 49.73 11.51 13.96
N CYS A 275 50.73 12.39 13.86
CA CYS A 275 51.49 12.88 15.01
C CYS A 275 50.94 14.25 15.41
N PHE A 276 50.20 14.33 16.51
CA PHE A 276 50.03 15.58 17.25
C PHE A 276 51.03 15.61 18.39
N GLY A 277 51.70 16.77 18.52
CA GLY A 277 52.79 16.98 19.48
C GLY A 277 52.42 16.60 20.92
N ALA A 278 53.44 16.01 21.56
CA ALA A 278 53.63 15.72 22.97
C ALA A 278 52.37 15.63 23.83
N TRP A 279 51.65 14.49 23.85
CA TRP A 279 50.98 13.87 25.02
C TRP A 279 50.37 12.53 24.51
N ALA A 280 50.92 11.42 25.01
CA ALA A 280 50.47 10.01 24.93
C ALA A 280 49.59 9.52 23.75
N CYS A 281 50.19 8.69 22.90
CA CYS A 281 49.51 7.88 21.90
C CYS A 281 48.66 6.77 22.54
N THR A 282 47.33 6.81 22.39
CA THR A 282 46.47 5.62 22.40
C THR A 282 45.15 5.92 21.68
N CYS A 283 44.94 5.37 20.48
CA CYS A 283 43.76 4.57 20.12
C CYS A 283 43.75 4.19 18.64
N GLU A 284 43.65 2.88 18.38
CA GLU A 284 43.30 2.25 17.11
C GLU A 284 41.78 2.13 16.98
N SER A 285 41.25 2.51 15.81
CA SER A 285 39.94 2.15 15.23
C SER A 285 38.63 2.69 15.87
N PHE A 286 37.65 2.91 14.98
CA PHE A 286 36.28 3.39 15.21
C PHE A 286 35.46 2.55 16.23
N ALA A 287 35.92 1.34 16.54
CA ALA A 287 35.32 0.46 17.57
C ALA A 287 35.31 1.08 18.98
N THR A 288 36.21 2.03 19.26
CA THR A 288 36.31 2.69 20.57
C THR A 288 35.28 3.81 20.79
N CYS A 289 34.66 4.34 19.74
CA CYS A 289 33.65 5.41 19.89
C CYS A 289 32.28 4.86 20.38
N SER A 290 31.92 3.63 19.96
CA SER A 290 30.70 2.93 20.44
C SER A 290 30.77 2.56 21.93
N SER A 291 31.98 2.26 22.43
CA SER A 291 32.24 1.95 23.84
C SER A 291 31.98 3.16 24.75
N SER A 292 32.35 4.36 24.32
CA SER A 292 32.16 5.60 25.08
C SER A 292 30.66 5.95 25.23
N VAL A 293 29.85 5.75 24.19
CA VAL A 293 28.39 5.97 24.24
C VAL A 293 27.68 4.93 25.12
N LYS A 294 28.09 3.66 25.05
CA LYS A 294 27.57 2.60 25.95
C LYS A 294 27.96 2.83 27.42
N THR A 295 29.12 3.43 27.68
CA THR A 295 29.60 3.76 29.02
C THR A 295 28.86 4.96 29.61
N ILE A 296 28.51 5.96 28.79
CA ILE A 296 27.66 7.10 29.18
C ILE A 296 26.23 6.65 29.47
N ALA A 297 25.65 5.76 28.64
CA ALA A 297 24.31 5.22 28.84
C ALA A 297 24.17 4.36 30.12
N ARG A 298 25.22 3.61 30.50
CA ARG A 298 25.26 2.86 31.78
C ARG A 298 25.37 3.77 33.01
N ARG A 299 26.05 4.92 32.91
CA ARG A 299 26.10 5.93 34.00
C ARG A 299 24.77 6.66 34.22
N LEU A 300 23.87 6.64 33.23
CA LEU A 300 22.52 7.21 33.30
C LEU A 300 21.43 6.19 33.73
N GLY A 301 21.81 4.96 34.09
CA GLY A 301 20.91 4.00 34.77
C GLY A 301 19.88 3.27 33.89
N VAL A 302 19.95 3.37 32.56
CA VAL A 302 18.98 2.71 31.65
C VAL A 302 19.47 1.30 31.33
N HIS A 303 18.96 0.29 32.05
CA HIS A 303 19.50 -1.07 31.96
C HIS A 303 18.80 -2.05 31.01
N ARG A 304 17.61 -1.76 30.45
CA ARG A 304 16.96 -2.61 29.43
C ARG A 304 15.97 -1.84 28.55
N VAL A 305 16.17 -1.84 27.23
CA VAL A 305 15.15 -1.46 26.23
C VAL A 305 15.20 -2.47 25.08
N PRO A 306 14.09 -3.14 24.71
CA PRO A 306 14.03 -4.10 23.61
C PRO A 306 14.04 -3.40 22.22
N ALA A 307 14.55 -4.12 21.21
CA ALA A 307 14.96 -3.59 19.90
C ALA A 307 13.87 -2.95 19.02
N SER A 308 12.59 -3.00 19.40
CA SER A 308 11.49 -2.37 18.65
C SER A 308 11.13 -0.95 19.10
N GLY A 309 11.84 -0.37 20.07
CA GLY A 309 11.52 0.95 20.67
C GLY A 309 12.35 2.15 20.22
N TRP A 310 13.32 1.98 19.30
CA TRP A 310 14.29 3.03 18.96
C TRP A 310 13.66 4.29 18.35
N HIS A 311 12.54 4.17 17.63
CA HIS A 311 11.84 5.31 17.05
C HIS A 311 11.15 6.20 18.10
N VAL A 312 10.68 5.64 19.22
CA VAL A 312 10.02 6.42 20.29
C VAL A 312 11.04 7.12 21.19
N ALA A 313 12.21 6.50 21.41
CA ALA A 313 13.30 7.10 22.19
C ALA A 313 13.97 8.29 21.47
N LEU A 314 14.09 8.23 20.14
CA LEU A 314 14.63 9.33 19.32
C LEU A 314 13.68 10.52 19.27
N VAL A 315 12.37 10.29 19.18
CA VAL A 315 11.35 11.35 19.21
C VAL A 315 11.28 12.03 20.58
N LEU A 316 11.43 11.28 21.68
CA LEU A 316 11.53 11.85 23.03
C LEU A 316 12.83 12.61 23.28
N ALA A 317 13.97 12.14 22.77
CA ALA A 317 15.25 12.84 22.87
C ALA A 317 15.26 14.16 22.08
N PHE A 318 14.60 14.19 20.91
CA PHE A 318 14.47 15.42 20.10
C PHE A 318 13.53 16.45 20.76
N HIS A 319 12.47 16.02 21.44
CA HIS A 319 11.57 16.93 22.18
C HIS A 319 12.20 17.49 23.47
N VAL A 320 13.04 16.73 24.17
CA VAL A 320 13.72 17.23 25.37
C VAL A 320 14.85 18.22 25.01
N ALA A 321 15.55 18.00 23.89
CA ALA A 321 16.58 18.94 23.41
C ALA A 321 16.01 20.29 22.95
N HIS A 322 14.77 20.31 22.46
CA HIS A 322 14.10 21.55 22.00
C HIS A 322 13.41 22.33 23.13
N MET A 323 13.31 21.77 24.34
CA MET A 323 12.81 22.48 25.54
C MET A 323 13.92 23.03 26.46
N CYS A 324 15.19 22.79 26.13
CA CYS A 324 16.36 23.30 26.87
C CYS A 324 17.23 24.30 26.06
N ALA A 325 16.69 24.86 24.98
CA ALA A 325 17.30 25.97 24.24
C ALA A 325 16.44 27.24 24.39
#